data_AF-A0A4R6S5Y1-F1
#
_entry.id   AF-A0A4R6S5Y1-F1
#
_cell.length_a   1.000
_cell.length_b   1.000
_cell.length_c   1.000
_cell.angle_alpha   90.00
_cell.angle_beta   90.00
_cell.angle_gamma   90.00
#
_symmetry.space_group_name_H-M   'P 1'
#
loop_
_entity.id
_entity.type
_entity.pdbx_description
1 polymer ?
#
loop_
_entity_poly.entity_id
_entity_poly.type
_entity_poly.pdbx_seq_one_letter_code
_entity_poly.pdbx_strand_id
1 'polypeptide(L)'
;MKRRMSSSTLARIAGVGIAGAVAAATALLGAGVASATAIDKTIAYDCDIPIFGTKTLNIEVQVDIPDAGTVNSPIQASDFTAITPIPSDVYDVFTPFGATQADGTAETAADVHLTGNNPPDQSLPINATIPLTPVPNPSGPDMLLPASGSVPAVTPNATGTATVSLSSTITAHVTPRDSAGNPTILGTLDVPCTAVSGADRTLHNVTIT
;
A
#
# COMPACT_ATOMS: atom_id res chain seq x y z
N MET A 1 70.50 -34.99 23.20
CA MET A 1 71.24 -34.31 22.10
C MET A 1 70.95 -32.81 22.20
N LYS A 2 71.79 -32.04 22.92
CA LYS A 2 72.55 -30.85 22.49
C LYS A 2 71.73 -29.59 22.08
N ARG A 3 71.74 -28.54 22.93
CA ARG A 3 72.34 -27.17 22.74
C ARG A 3 71.49 -26.22 21.88
N ARG A 4 71.46 -24.89 21.99
CA ARG A 4 71.98 -23.80 22.86
C ARG A 4 71.31 -22.49 22.37
N MET A 5 71.36 -21.45 23.21
CA MET A 5 71.13 -20.00 22.94
C MET A 5 71.73 -19.43 21.64
N SER A 6 71.25 -18.24 21.24
CA SER A 6 71.99 -17.01 20.80
C SER A 6 71.35 -16.37 19.55
N SER A 7 70.66 -15.23 19.64
CA SER A 7 71.14 -13.81 19.61
C SER A 7 71.49 -13.25 18.21
N SER A 8 71.10 -11.98 18.00
CA SER A 8 71.57 -10.97 17.02
C SER A 8 70.88 -11.02 15.64
N THR A 9 70.54 -9.94 14.90
CA THR A 9 71.04 -8.55 14.85
C THR A 9 70.01 -7.62 14.17
N LEU A 10 70.09 -6.33 14.50
CA LEU A 10 69.47 -5.16 13.88
C LEU A 10 69.61 -5.05 12.35
N ALA A 11 68.67 -4.38 11.67
CA ALA A 11 68.97 -3.25 10.77
C ALA A 11 67.69 -2.52 10.32
N ARG A 12 67.70 -1.19 10.51
CA ARG A 12 66.74 -0.21 10.03
C ARG A 12 66.90 0.00 8.53
N ILE A 13 65.81 0.12 7.77
CA ILE A 13 65.75 0.94 6.56
C ILE A 13 64.49 1.81 6.62
N ALA A 14 64.72 3.12 6.50
CA ALA A 14 63.73 4.17 6.49
C ALA A 14 62.90 4.14 5.20
N GLY A 15 61.57 4.25 5.35
CA GLY A 15 60.64 4.55 4.26
C GLY A 15 59.98 5.91 4.53
N VAL A 16 60.32 6.89 3.70
CA VAL A 16 59.86 8.28 3.74
C VAL A 16 58.42 8.37 3.18
N GLY A 17 57.56 9.04 3.95
CA GLY A 17 56.58 10.04 3.48
C GLY A 17 55.43 9.59 2.57
N ILE A 18 54.20 9.62 3.12
CA ILE A 18 53.04 10.23 2.44
C ILE A 18 52.24 11.00 3.51
N ALA A 19 52.01 12.28 3.24
CA ALA A 19 51.19 13.16 4.05
C ALA A 19 49.77 12.59 4.21
N GLY A 20 49.35 12.36 5.46
CA GLY A 20 47.99 11.98 5.80
C GLY A 20 47.03 13.13 5.55
N ALA A 21 46.03 12.86 4.72
CA ALA A 21 45.07 13.81 4.18
C ALA A 21 44.22 14.51 5.26
N VAL A 22 43.80 15.71 4.89
CA VAL A 22 42.88 16.62 5.59
C VAL A 22 41.57 15.89 5.92
N ALA A 23 41.21 15.86 7.22
CA ALA A 23 39.89 15.45 7.67
C ALA A 23 38.86 16.53 7.27
N ALA A 24 38.30 16.41 6.07
CA ALA A 24 37.08 17.11 5.71
C ALA A 24 35.90 16.33 6.30
N ALA A 25 35.49 16.69 7.51
CA ALA A 25 34.18 16.33 8.03
C ALA A 25 33.13 17.10 7.23
N THR A 26 32.71 16.55 6.09
CA THR A 26 31.53 17.03 5.38
C THR A 26 30.32 16.74 6.26
N ALA A 27 29.78 17.79 6.86
CA ALA A 27 28.46 17.77 7.45
C ALA A 27 27.45 17.39 6.36
N LEU A 28 27.03 16.11 6.37
CA LEU A 28 25.81 15.67 5.71
C LEU A 28 24.66 16.41 6.41
N LEU A 29 24.26 17.54 5.84
CA LEU A 29 22.96 18.14 6.11
C LEU A 29 21.93 17.06 5.84
N GLY A 30 21.29 16.58 6.91
CA GLY A 30 20.27 15.56 6.84
C GLY A 30 19.14 16.04 5.94
N ALA A 31 19.05 15.45 4.74
CA ALA A 31 17.76 15.22 4.14
C ALA A 31 17.03 14.33 5.16
N GLY A 32 16.20 14.94 6.00
CA GLY A 32 15.33 14.21 6.90
C GLY A 32 14.58 13.21 6.05
N VAL A 33 14.83 11.92 6.26
CA VAL A 33 13.95 10.89 5.73
C VAL A 33 12.58 11.23 6.30
N ALA A 34 11.66 11.66 5.44
CA ALA A 34 10.28 11.80 5.84
C ALA A 34 9.86 10.42 6.34
N SER A 35 9.61 10.33 7.64
CA SER A 35 9.02 9.14 8.24
C SER A 35 7.68 8.89 7.54
N ALA A 36 7.46 7.66 7.10
CA ALA A 36 6.14 7.21 6.66
C ALA A 36 5.47 6.52 7.84
N THR A 37 4.22 6.89 8.10
CA THR A 37 3.38 6.20 9.06
C THR A 37 2.64 5.09 8.33
N ALA A 38 2.78 3.87 8.87
CA ALA A 38 1.98 2.72 8.46
C ALA A 38 0.56 2.86 9.00
N ILE A 39 -0.40 2.90 8.08
CA ILE A 39 -1.83 2.96 8.38
C ILE A 39 -2.42 1.56 8.21
N ASP A 40 -3.23 1.15 9.17
CA ASP A 40 -4.09 -0.03 9.10
C ASP A 40 -5.48 0.40 9.60
N LYS A 41 -6.45 0.46 8.68
CA LYS A 41 -7.80 0.98 8.96
C LYS A 41 -8.87 0.15 8.29
N THR A 42 -9.85 -0.29 9.07
CA THR A 42 -11.07 -0.91 8.55
C THR A 42 -12.13 0.15 8.24
N ILE A 43 -12.67 0.13 7.02
CA ILE A 43 -13.73 1.03 6.57
C ILE A 43 -14.90 0.18 6.04
N ALA A 44 -16.11 0.45 6.51
CA ALA A 44 -17.31 -0.23 6.07
C ALA A 44 -17.85 0.37 4.76
N TYR A 45 -18.13 -0.49 3.78
CA TYR A 45 -18.75 -0.15 2.51
C TYR A 45 -19.99 -1.00 2.25
N ASP A 46 -21.05 -0.38 1.75
CA ASP A 46 -22.21 -1.06 1.18
C ASP A 46 -21.94 -1.35 -0.29
N CYS A 47 -21.72 -2.63 -0.60
CA CYS A 47 -21.43 -3.14 -1.93
C CYS A 47 -22.66 -3.77 -2.55
N ASP A 48 -23.10 -3.28 -3.71
CA ASP A 48 -24.19 -3.87 -4.48
C ASP A 48 -23.65 -5.03 -5.31
N ILE A 49 -23.89 -6.25 -4.85
CA ILE A 49 -23.42 -7.46 -5.52
C ILE A 49 -24.53 -7.88 -6.49
N PRO A 50 -24.27 -7.93 -7.82
CA PRO A 50 -25.27 -8.34 -8.80
C PRO A 50 -25.93 -9.65 -8.37
N ILE A 51 -27.27 -9.74 -8.46
CA ILE A 51 -28.12 -10.88 -8.06
C ILE A 51 -28.32 -11.04 -6.53
N PHE A 52 -27.40 -10.58 -5.69
CA PHE A 52 -27.43 -10.79 -4.23
C PHE A 52 -27.78 -9.54 -3.43
N GLY A 53 -27.78 -8.39 -4.09
CA GLY A 53 -28.11 -7.09 -3.52
C GLY A 53 -27.00 -6.54 -2.64
N THR A 54 -27.35 -5.56 -1.83
CA THR A 54 -26.39 -4.82 -1.02
C THR A 54 -25.90 -5.63 0.18
N LYS A 55 -24.58 -5.71 0.32
CA LYS A 55 -23.90 -6.30 1.48
C LYS A 55 -22.92 -5.28 2.05
N THR A 56 -22.92 -5.13 3.38
CA THR A 56 -21.90 -4.32 4.06
C THR A 56 -20.64 -5.14 4.24
N LEU A 57 -19.53 -4.70 3.64
CA LEU A 57 -18.21 -5.32 3.72
C LEU A 57 -17.25 -4.40 4.49
N ASN A 58 -16.46 -4.99 5.39
CA ASN A 58 -15.45 -4.28 6.16
C ASN A 58 -14.10 -4.39 5.46
N ILE A 59 -13.73 -3.38 4.68
CA ILE A 59 -12.50 -3.38 3.90
C ILE A 59 -11.35 -2.91 4.80
N GLU A 60 -10.34 -3.75 4.98
CA GLU A 60 -9.11 -3.44 5.71
C GLU A 60 -8.12 -2.76 4.75
N VAL A 61 -7.78 -1.51 5.02
CA VAL A 61 -6.92 -0.68 4.18
C VAL A 61 -5.57 -0.50 4.87
N GLN A 62 -4.52 -0.89 4.17
CA GLN A 62 -3.15 -0.75 4.57
C GLN A 62 -2.40 0.15 3.59
N VAL A 63 -1.68 1.15 4.09
CA VAL A 63 -0.91 2.08 3.27
C VAL A 63 0.12 2.83 4.12
N ASP A 64 1.27 3.09 3.54
CA ASP A 64 2.30 3.92 4.15
C ASP A 64 2.19 5.35 3.61
N ILE A 65 1.97 6.32 4.50
CA ILE A 65 1.81 7.73 4.13
C ILE A 65 2.87 8.57 4.85
N PRO A 66 3.65 9.40 4.14
CA PRO A 66 4.60 10.33 4.77
C PRO A 66 3.95 11.24 5.82
N ASP A 67 4.63 11.48 6.95
CA ASP A 67 4.17 12.39 8.01
C ASP A 67 4.29 13.87 7.64
N ALA A 68 5.24 14.17 6.75
CA ALA A 68 5.52 15.50 6.28
C ALA A 68 5.84 15.52 4.79
N GLY A 69 5.58 16.66 4.16
CA GLY A 69 5.97 16.96 2.79
C GLY A 69 6.42 18.40 2.66
N THR A 70 7.06 18.70 1.53
CA THR A 70 7.56 20.04 1.22
C THR A 70 6.80 20.65 0.06
N VAL A 71 6.60 21.97 0.11
CA VAL A 71 5.99 22.70 -1.00
C VAL A 71 6.76 22.44 -2.30
N ASN A 72 6.03 22.26 -3.40
CA ASN A 72 6.53 21.94 -4.74
C ASN A 72 7.32 20.63 -4.84
N SER A 73 7.18 19.72 -3.87
CA SER A 73 7.77 18.37 -3.92
C SER A 73 6.69 17.29 -3.89
N PRO A 74 6.87 16.18 -4.63
CA PRO A 74 5.88 15.11 -4.64
C PRO A 74 5.85 14.39 -3.29
N ILE A 75 4.64 14.19 -2.78
CA ILE A 75 4.32 13.31 -1.65
C ILE A 75 3.69 12.06 -2.23
N GLN A 76 4.32 10.93 -1.95
CA GLN A 76 3.96 9.64 -2.52
C GLN A 76 3.67 8.67 -1.38
N ALA A 77 2.47 8.10 -1.36
CA ALA A 77 2.16 6.96 -0.50
C ALA A 77 2.72 5.67 -1.13
N SER A 78 3.02 4.68 -0.29
CA SER A 78 3.49 3.35 -0.71
C SER A 78 2.65 2.23 -0.11
N ASP A 79 2.84 1.03 -0.65
CA ASP A 79 2.33 -0.22 -0.07
C ASP A 79 0.80 -0.28 0.11
N PHE A 80 0.06 0.40 -0.77
CA PHE A 80 -1.40 0.37 -0.74
C PHE A 80 -1.95 -1.03 -1.02
N THR A 81 -2.62 -1.56 -0.01
CA THR A 81 -3.32 -2.85 -0.03
C THR A 81 -4.69 -2.69 0.61
N ALA A 82 -5.71 -3.30 0.02
CA ALA A 82 -7.04 -3.43 0.59
C ALA A 82 -7.38 -4.92 0.70
N ILE A 83 -7.78 -5.39 1.88
CA ILE A 83 -8.21 -6.77 2.10
C ILE A 83 -9.70 -6.73 2.40
N THR A 84 -10.48 -7.42 1.56
CA THR A 84 -11.93 -7.53 1.75
C THR A 84 -12.27 -8.94 2.22
N PRO A 85 -12.73 -9.13 3.46
CA PRO A 85 -13.33 -10.39 3.90
C PRO A 85 -14.68 -10.57 3.21
N ILE A 86 -14.81 -11.61 2.38
CA ILE A 86 -16.04 -11.97 1.68
C ILE A 86 -16.72 -13.10 2.48
N PRO A 87 -17.90 -12.85 3.05
CA PRO A 87 -18.63 -13.87 3.80
C PRO A 87 -19.01 -15.09 2.97
N SER A 88 -19.18 -16.24 3.62
CA SER A 88 -19.51 -17.50 2.93
C SER A 88 -20.83 -17.45 2.16
N ASP A 89 -21.84 -16.72 2.63
CA ASP A 89 -23.11 -16.56 1.90
C ASP A 89 -22.94 -15.81 0.57
N VAL A 90 -21.85 -15.06 0.39
CA VAL A 90 -21.51 -14.37 -0.85
C VAL A 90 -20.73 -15.26 -1.82
N TYR A 91 -19.73 -16.02 -1.35
CA TYR A 91 -18.91 -16.83 -2.27
C TYR A 91 -19.48 -18.24 -2.54
N ASP A 92 -20.28 -18.81 -1.63
CA ASP A 92 -20.87 -20.15 -1.79
C ASP A 92 -21.78 -20.24 -3.02
N VAL A 93 -22.37 -19.12 -3.43
CA VAL A 93 -23.25 -19.03 -4.60
C VAL A 93 -22.52 -19.24 -5.93
N PHE A 94 -21.20 -19.10 -5.94
CA PHE A 94 -20.39 -19.30 -7.14
C PHE A 94 -19.99 -20.78 -7.33
N THR A 95 -20.00 -21.57 -6.25
CA THR A 95 -19.63 -22.99 -6.29
C THR A 95 -20.52 -23.82 -7.24
N PRO A 96 -21.87 -23.66 -7.29
CA PRO A 96 -22.72 -24.34 -8.28
C PRO A 96 -22.37 -24.02 -9.74
N PHE A 97 -21.72 -22.88 -9.99
CA PHE A 97 -21.27 -22.46 -11.33
C PHE A 97 -19.83 -22.87 -11.62
N GLY A 98 -19.22 -23.69 -10.76
CA GLY A 98 -17.90 -24.25 -10.94
C GLY A 98 -16.75 -23.33 -10.51
N ALA A 99 -17.04 -22.23 -9.80
CA ALA A 99 -15.99 -21.34 -9.31
C ALA A 99 -15.17 -22.03 -8.22
N THR A 100 -13.85 -21.98 -8.36
CA THR A 100 -12.87 -22.46 -7.37
C THR A 100 -11.86 -21.38 -6.99
N GLN A 101 -11.79 -20.31 -7.78
CA GLN A 101 -10.91 -19.16 -7.58
C GLN A 101 -11.62 -17.89 -8.07
N ALA A 102 -11.15 -16.72 -7.68
CA ALA A 102 -11.57 -15.44 -8.27
C ALA A 102 -10.38 -14.49 -8.41
N ASP A 103 -10.39 -13.65 -9.44
CA ASP A 103 -9.44 -12.55 -9.63
C ASP A 103 -10.18 -11.31 -10.14
N GLY A 104 -9.47 -10.21 -10.36
CA GLY A 104 -10.11 -9.00 -10.81
C GLY A 104 -9.30 -7.72 -10.67
N THR A 105 -10.03 -6.61 -10.66
CA THR A 105 -9.50 -5.28 -10.36
C THR A 105 -10.45 -4.53 -9.44
N ALA A 106 -9.96 -3.47 -8.79
CA ALA A 106 -10.78 -2.53 -8.06
C ALA A 106 -10.33 -1.10 -8.37
N GLU A 107 -11.29 -0.22 -8.61
CA GLU A 107 -11.08 1.19 -8.91
C GLU A 107 -11.57 2.04 -7.74
N THR A 108 -10.74 2.96 -7.28
CA THR A 108 -11.09 3.93 -6.23
C THR A 108 -10.23 5.19 -6.39
N ALA A 109 -10.19 6.05 -5.38
CA ALA A 109 -9.30 7.19 -5.34
C ALA A 109 -8.81 7.49 -3.92
N ALA A 110 -7.66 8.15 -3.80
CA ALA A 110 -7.30 8.90 -2.61
C ALA A 110 -7.80 10.34 -2.77
N ASP A 111 -8.72 10.74 -1.91
CA ASP A 111 -9.18 12.13 -1.82
C ASP A 111 -8.24 12.89 -0.88
N VAL A 112 -7.59 13.92 -1.40
CA VAL A 112 -6.63 14.74 -0.66
C VAL A 112 -7.14 16.17 -0.57
N HIS A 113 -7.32 16.64 0.67
CA HIS A 113 -7.62 18.03 0.96
C HIS A 113 -6.36 18.77 1.41
N LEU A 114 -5.91 19.74 0.63
CA LEU A 114 -4.70 20.54 0.85
C LEU A 114 -5.09 21.94 1.34
N THR A 115 -4.85 22.20 2.62
CA THR A 115 -5.10 23.54 3.20
C THR A 115 -4.19 24.56 2.52
N GLY A 116 -4.77 25.65 2.01
CA GLY A 116 -4.02 26.75 1.38
C GLY A 116 -3.69 26.55 -0.10
N ASN A 117 -3.90 25.35 -0.66
CA ASN A 117 -3.77 25.11 -2.09
C ASN A 117 -5.00 25.64 -2.86
N ASN A 118 -4.82 25.90 -4.16
CA ASN A 118 -5.90 26.21 -5.10
C ASN A 118 -5.76 25.39 -6.40
N PRO A 119 -6.70 24.47 -6.71
CA PRO A 119 -7.81 24.05 -5.87
C PRO A 119 -7.33 23.24 -4.63
N PRO A 120 -8.07 23.28 -3.50
CA PRO A 120 -7.67 22.59 -2.28
C PRO A 120 -7.89 21.08 -2.37
N ASP A 121 -8.90 20.63 -3.10
CA ASP A 121 -9.23 19.21 -3.22
C ASP A 121 -8.59 18.59 -4.46
N GLN A 122 -8.02 17.40 -4.29
CA GLN A 122 -7.49 16.55 -5.35
C GLN A 122 -8.07 15.15 -5.17
N SER A 123 -8.41 14.49 -6.27
CA SER A 123 -8.80 13.08 -6.25
C SER A 123 -7.82 12.30 -7.13
N LEU A 124 -7.09 11.38 -6.51
CA LEU A 124 -6.00 10.63 -7.12
C LEU A 124 -6.47 9.21 -7.41
N PRO A 125 -6.68 8.82 -8.68
CA PRO A 125 -7.24 7.52 -9.01
C PRO A 125 -6.29 6.39 -8.60
N ILE A 126 -6.85 5.35 -7.99
CA ILE A 126 -6.15 4.13 -7.60
C ILE A 126 -6.78 2.98 -8.36
N ASN A 127 -5.96 2.29 -9.15
CA ASN A 127 -6.33 1.04 -9.80
C ASN A 127 -5.59 -0.10 -9.08
N ALA A 128 -6.35 -0.93 -8.39
CA ALA A 128 -5.83 -2.07 -7.66
C ALA A 128 -6.09 -3.37 -8.43
N THR A 129 -5.14 -4.29 -8.36
CA THR A 129 -5.25 -5.63 -8.92
C THR A 129 -5.63 -6.61 -7.83
N ILE A 130 -6.62 -7.45 -8.10
CA ILE A 130 -7.01 -8.59 -7.26
C ILE A 130 -6.34 -9.83 -7.86
N PRO A 131 -5.33 -10.42 -7.20
CA PRO A 131 -4.69 -11.63 -7.70
C PRO A 131 -5.65 -12.82 -7.62
N LEU A 132 -5.31 -13.88 -8.35
CA LEU A 132 -6.05 -15.14 -8.32
C LEU A 132 -6.07 -15.71 -6.90
N THR A 133 -7.26 -15.72 -6.31
CA THR A 133 -7.50 -16.06 -4.91
C THR A 133 -8.38 -17.31 -4.84
N PRO A 134 -7.98 -18.37 -4.11
CA PRO A 134 -8.81 -19.55 -3.93
C PRO A 134 -10.13 -19.24 -3.21
N VAL A 135 -11.23 -19.78 -3.74
CA VAL A 135 -12.51 -19.79 -3.05
C VAL A 135 -12.46 -20.90 -1.98
N PRO A 136 -12.73 -20.60 -0.70
CA PRO A 136 -12.76 -21.61 0.35
C PRO A 136 -13.85 -22.67 0.11
N ASN A 137 -13.79 -23.76 0.88
CA ASN A 137 -14.89 -24.73 0.88
C ASN A 137 -16.20 -24.05 1.33
N PRO A 138 -17.36 -24.52 0.81
CA PRO A 138 -18.65 -23.94 1.19
C PRO A 138 -18.88 -23.93 2.69
N SER A 139 -19.49 -22.86 3.20
CA SER A 139 -19.69 -22.63 4.64
C SER A 139 -18.39 -22.63 5.48
N GLY A 140 -17.26 -22.36 4.83
CA GLY A 140 -15.95 -22.16 5.43
C GLY A 140 -15.78 -20.76 6.03
N PRO A 141 -14.54 -20.38 6.40
CA PRO A 141 -14.24 -19.02 6.83
C PRO A 141 -14.40 -18.02 5.67
N ASP A 142 -14.49 -16.74 6.02
CA ASP A 142 -14.51 -15.65 5.03
C ASP A 142 -13.35 -15.79 4.03
N MET A 143 -13.67 -15.60 2.76
CA MET A 143 -12.66 -15.53 1.69
C MET A 143 -11.99 -14.16 1.76
N LEU A 144 -10.70 -14.12 2.08
CA LEU A 144 -9.93 -12.87 2.08
C LEU A 144 -9.55 -12.53 0.63
N LEU A 145 -10.11 -11.45 0.11
CA LEU A 145 -9.86 -10.96 -1.25
C LEU A 145 -8.93 -9.74 -1.19
N PRO A 146 -7.61 -9.91 -1.41
CA PRO A 146 -6.67 -8.79 -1.43
C PRO A 146 -6.75 -8.03 -2.75
N ALA A 147 -6.57 -6.72 -2.70
CA ALA A 147 -6.38 -5.83 -3.83
C ALA A 147 -5.19 -4.93 -3.56
N SER A 148 -4.22 -4.86 -4.47
CA SER A 148 -3.02 -4.03 -4.30
C SER A 148 -2.84 -3.10 -5.49
N GLY A 149 -2.42 -1.86 -5.24
CA GLY A 149 -2.27 -0.85 -6.28
C GLY A 149 -1.24 0.22 -5.92
N SER A 150 -1.08 1.21 -6.78
CA SER A 150 -0.26 2.39 -6.51
C SER A 150 -1.14 3.63 -6.34
N VAL A 151 -0.81 4.43 -5.34
CA VAL A 151 -1.43 5.75 -5.13
C VAL A 151 -0.59 6.78 -5.89
N PRO A 152 -1.15 7.58 -6.81
CA PRO A 152 -0.39 8.63 -7.48
C PRO A 152 0.17 9.66 -6.49
N ALA A 153 1.30 10.28 -6.83
CA ALA A 153 1.87 11.38 -6.04
C ALA A 153 0.97 12.61 -6.08
N VAL A 154 0.99 13.39 -4.99
CA VAL A 154 0.43 14.74 -4.94
C VAL A 154 1.53 15.75 -4.67
N THR A 155 1.48 16.91 -5.33
CA THR A 155 2.47 17.99 -5.15
C THR A 155 1.77 19.23 -4.58
N PRO A 156 1.91 19.51 -3.27
CA PRO A 156 1.39 20.73 -2.66
C PRO A 156 2.06 21.98 -3.24
N ASN A 157 1.32 23.10 -3.32
CA ASN A 157 1.87 24.38 -3.78
C ASN A 157 1.82 25.49 -2.71
N ALA A 158 1.30 25.17 -1.52
CA ALA A 158 1.29 26.02 -0.34
C ALA A 158 1.62 25.20 0.91
N THR A 159 2.05 25.89 1.97
CA THR A 159 2.22 25.30 3.30
C THR A 159 0.86 25.06 3.96
N GLY A 160 0.80 24.10 4.89
CA GLY A 160 -0.45 23.73 5.55
C GLY A 160 -0.54 22.26 5.91
N THR A 161 -1.71 21.66 5.70
CA THR A 161 -1.98 20.24 5.98
C THR A 161 -2.63 19.59 4.77
N ALA A 162 -2.16 18.41 4.41
CA ALA A 162 -2.80 17.47 3.49
C ALA A 162 -3.57 16.43 4.29
N THR A 163 -4.89 16.46 4.25
CA THR A 163 -5.73 15.39 4.80
C THR A 163 -6.00 14.37 3.72
N VAL A 164 -5.49 13.14 3.90
CA VAL A 164 -5.64 12.03 2.96
C VAL A 164 -6.78 11.13 3.42
N SER A 165 -7.73 10.84 2.55
CA SER A 165 -8.86 9.94 2.79
C SER A 165 -9.04 8.97 1.63
N LEU A 166 -9.53 7.75 1.89
CA LEU A 166 -9.95 6.85 0.82
C LEU A 166 -11.29 7.31 0.23
N SER A 167 -11.56 7.18 -1.07
CA SER A 167 -12.80 7.59 -1.75
C SER A 167 -14.07 6.93 -1.19
N SER A 168 -15.22 7.59 -1.35
CA SER A 168 -16.54 7.08 -0.90
C SER A 168 -17.01 5.96 -1.79
N THR A 169 -16.44 5.88 -2.99
CA THR A 169 -16.85 4.96 -4.02
C THR A 169 -15.69 4.06 -4.37
N ILE A 170 -15.99 2.77 -4.43
CA ILE A 170 -15.09 1.74 -4.94
C ILE A 170 -15.90 0.96 -5.98
N THR A 171 -15.30 0.61 -7.10
CA THR A 171 -15.90 -0.33 -8.05
C THR A 171 -14.99 -1.53 -8.16
N ALA A 172 -15.43 -2.70 -7.74
CA ALA A 172 -14.68 -3.94 -7.94
C ALA A 172 -15.21 -4.67 -9.18
N HIS A 173 -14.29 -5.22 -9.97
CA HIS A 173 -14.56 -6.05 -11.14
C HIS A 173 -14.03 -7.44 -10.86
N VAL A 174 -14.90 -8.34 -10.39
CA VAL A 174 -14.50 -9.67 -9.90
C VAL A 174 -14.93 -10.75 -10.89
N THR A 175 -14.00 -11.62 -11.28
CA THR A 175 -14.26 -12.73 -12.21
C THR A 175 -14.10 -14.06 -11.46
N PRO A 176 -15.19 -14.80 -11.19
CA PRO A 176 -15.11 -16.16 -10.69
C PRO A 176 -14.55 -17.08 -11.78
N ARG A 177 -13.60 -17.95 -11.41
CA ARG A 177 -12.88 -18.86 -12.30
C ARG A 177 -12.97 -20.31 -11.87
N ASP A 178 -12.97 -21.19 -12.86
CA ASP A 178 -12.90 -22.63 -12.65
C ASP A 178 -11.49 -23.10 -12.21
N SER A 179 -11.33 -24.40 -11.97
CA SER A 179 -10.05 -24.99 -11.56
C SER A 179 -8.96 -24.93 -12.63
N ALA A 180 -9.33 -24.66 -13.89
CA ALA A 180 -8.40 -24.48 -15.00
C ALA A 180 -8.06 -22.99 -15.24
N GLY A 181 -8.62 -22.07 -14.44
CA GLY A 181 -8.40 -20.63 -14.55
C GLY A 181 -9.27 -19.95 -15.62
N ASN A 182 -10.23 -20.64 -16.23
CA ASN A 182 -11.16 -20.02 -17.18
C ASN A 182 -12.26 -19.27 -16.42
N PRO A 183 -12.76 -18.14 -16.94
CA PRO A 183 -13.96 -17.51 -16.41
C PRO A 183 -15.13 -18.49 -16.38
N THR A 184 -15.89 -18.49 -15.27
CA THR A 184 -17.15 -19.23 -15.20
C THR A 184 -18.21 -18.58 -16.10
N ILE A 185 -19.37 -19.25 -16.24
CA ILE A 185 -20.52 -18.70 -16.99
C ILE A 185 -21.06 -17.38 -16.42
N LEU A 186 -20.70 -17.04 -15.18
CA LEU A 186 -21.09 -15.78 -14.55
C LEU A 186 -20.35 -14.57 -15.13
N GLY A 187 -19.22 -14.77 -15.80
CA GLY A 187 -18.40 -13.68 -16.33
C GLY A 187 -17.80 -12.81 -15.23
N THR A 188 -17.55 -11.55 -15.56
CA THR A 188 -17.06 -10.53 -14.62
C THR A 188 -18.26 -9.82 -13.98
N LEU A 189 -18.22 -9.69 -12.66
CA LEU A 189 -19.20 -9.00 -11.84
C LEU A 189 -18.68 -7.60 -11.50
N ASP A 190 -19.46 -6.58 -11.87
CA ASP A 190 -19.22 -5.21 -11.44
C ASP A 190 -19.95 -4.98 -10.11
N VAL A 191 -19.17 -4.67 -9.08
CA VAL A 191 -19.64 -4.50 -7.70
C VAL A 191 -19.35 -3.07 -7.27
N PRO A 192 -20.29 -2.13 -7.50
CA PRO A 192 -20.17 -0.78 -6.98
C PRO A 192 -20.39 -0.80 -5.47
N CYS A 193 -19.50 -0.12 -4.75
CA CYS A 193 -19.50 0.00 -3.31
C CYS A 193 -19.53 1.47 -2.90
N THR A 194 -20.33 1.80 -1.89
CA THR A 194 -20.39 3.14 -1.29
C THR A 194 -20.07 3.07 0.19
N ALA A 195 -19.20 3.94 0.69
CA ALA A 195 -18.88 3.99 2.11
C ALA A 195 -20.15 4.20 2.95
N VAL A 196 -20.28 3.43 4.02
CA VAL A 196 -21.42 3.54 4.94
C VAL A 196 -21.51 4.96 5.49
N SER A 197 -22.73 5.47 5.65
CA SER A 197 -22.99 6.80 6.22
C SER A 197 -22.24 6.99 7.55
N GLY A 198 -21.41 8.03 7.63
CA GLY A 198 -20.65 8.36 8.83
C GLY A 198 -19.37 7.54 9.04
N ALA A 199 -19.01 6.65 8.11
CA ALA A 199 -17.72 5.96 8.15
C ALA A 199 -16.56 6.98 8.08
N ASP A 200 -15.63 6.90 9.02
CA ASP A 200 -14.42 7.71 9.00
C ASP A 200 -13.43 7.15 7.96
N ARG A 201 -13.27 7.89 6.86
CA ARG A 201 -12.42 7.52 5.72
C ARG A 201 -11.05 8.18 5.75
N THR A 202 -10.77 9.02 6.74
CA THR A 202 -9.47 9.70 6.86
C THR A 202 -8.39 8.70 7.22
N LEU A 203 -7.35 8.65 6.41
CA LEU A 203 -6.21 7.74 6.59
C LEU A 203 -5.09 8.43 7.36
N HIS A 204 -4.70 9.64 6.94
CA HIS A 204 -3.61 10.37 7.59
C HIS A 204 -3.67 11.88 7.33
N ASN A 205 -2.99 12.64 8.19
CA ASN A 205 -2.73 14.07 7.99
C ASN A 205 -1.24 14.32 7.80
N VAL A 206 -0.86 14.86 6.64
CA VAL A 206 0.53 15.16 6.28
C VAL A 206 0.78 16.65 6.50
N THR A 207 1.84 16.98 7.24
CA THR A 207 2.24 18.38 7.46
C THR A 207 3.04 18.91 6.27
N ILE A 208 2.65 20.05 5.70
CA ILE A 208 3.32 20.66 4.54
C ILE A 208 4.09 21.91 4.96
N THR A 209 5.41 21.90 4.71
CA THR A 209 6.34 22.99 5.06
C THR A 209 7.07 23.58 3.86
#